data_AF-A0A958EEC4-F1
#
_entry.id   AF-A0A958EEC4-F1
#
_cell.length_a   1.000
_cell.length_b   1.000
_cell.length_c   1.000
_cell.angle_alpha   90.00
_cell.angle_beta   90.00
_cell.angle_gamma   90.00
#
_symmetry.space_group_name_H-M   'P 1'
#
loop_
_entity.id
_entity.type
_entity.pdbx_description
1 polymer ?
#
loop_
_entity_poly.entity_id
_entity_poly.type
_entity_poly.pdbx_seq_one_letter_code
_entity_poly.pdbx_strand_id
1 'polypeptide(L)'
;MFNLNRQILKWRIGLMVRGAFEKSDLDELESHLRDDIDALKRIGCSEEEAFHKAAQRLGDARFLRQEYLKNNGSILWLKRAAWVSVFFFTFFMMFVQCSV
;
A
#
# COMPACT_ATOMS: atom_id res chain seq x y z
N MET A 1 -31.08 -11.23 -4.74
CA MET A 1 -30.79 -9.88 -4.21
C MET A 1 -29.34 -9.84 -3.76
N PHE A 2 -28.61 -8.80 -4.16
CA PHE A 2 -27.25 -8.57 -3.71
C PHE A 2 -27.24 -8.31 -2.20
N ASN A 3 -26.24 -8.82 -1.48
CA ASN A 3 -26.06 -8.56 -0.04
C ASN A 3 -24.64 -8.08 0.19
N LEU A 4 -24.49 -6.77 0.39
CA LEU A 4 -23.20 -6.11 0.53
C LEU A 4 -22.35 -6.69 1.66
N ASN A 5 -22.92 -6.84 2.85
CA ASN A 5 -22.17 -7.34 4.02
C ASN A 5 -21.65 -8.77 3.81
N ARG A 6 -22.44 -9.65 3.17
CA ARG A 6 -21.99 -11.00 2.80
C ARG A 6 -20.83 -10.96 1.81
N GLN A 7 -20.86 -10.03 0.85
CA GLN A 7 -19.82 -9.91 -0.16
C GLN A 7 -18.53 -9.29 0.40
N ILE A 8 -18.63 -8.31 1.30
CA ILE A 8 -17.49 -7.77 2.06
C ILE A 8 -16.83 -8.86 2.91
N LEU A 9 -17.63 -9.69 3.61
CA LEU A 9 -17.09 -10.79 4.40
C LEU A 9 -16.32 -11.80 3.54
N LYS A 10 -16.88 -12.19 2.38
CA LYS A 10 -16.21 -13.09 1.43
C LYS A 10 -14.91 -12.48 0.90
N TRP A 11 -14.93 -11.20 0.54
CA TRP A 11 -13.74 -10.48 0.09
C TRP A 11 -12.67 -10.49 1.17
N ARG A 12 -13.04 -10.17 2.42
CA ARG A 12 -12.13 -10.16 3.58
C ARG A 12 -11.50 -11.53 3.84
N ILE A 13 -12.29 -12.61 3.83
CA ILE A 13 -11.78 -13.99 3.95
C ILE A 13 -10.82 -14.30 2.80
N GLY A 14 -11.16 -13.89 1.58
CA GLY A 14 -10.31 -14.07 0.40
C GLY A 14 -8.98 -13.33 0.49
N LEU A 15 -8.88 -12.25 1.28
CA LEU A 15 -7.61 -11.58 1.58
C LEU A 15 -6.81 -12.29 2.67
N MET A 16 -7.49 -12.80 3.70
CA MET A 16 -6.86 -13.54 4.79
C MET A 16 -6.20 -14.84 4.31
N VAL A 17 -6.88 -15.60 3.43
CA VAL A 17 -6.35 -16.87 2.88
C VAL A 17 -5.06 -16.66 2.06
N ARG A 18 -4.86 -15.48 1.47
CA ARG A 18 -3.64 -15.16 0.71
C ARG A 18 -2.44 -14.82 1.59
N GLY A 19 -2.62 -14.78 2.92
CA GLY A 19 -1.54 -14.83 3.90
C GLY A 19 -0.65 -13.58 4.02
N ALA A 20 -1.09 -12.43 3.49
CA ALA A 20 -0.23 -11.23 3.40
C ALA A 20 -0.69 -10.04 4.27
N PHE A 21 -1.68 -10.21 5.16
CA PHE A 21 -2.28 -9.10 5.92
C PHE A 21 -2.51 -9.46 7.37
N GLU A 22 -2.16 -8.53 8.25
CA GLU A 22 -2.54 -8.59 9.66
C GLU A 22 -4.01 -8.17 9.85
N LYS A 23 -4.56 -8.41 11.05
CA LYS A 23 -5.94 -8.05 11.35
C LYS A 23 -6.22 -6.56 11.19
N SER A 24 -5.28 -5.71 11.63
CA SER A 24 -5.34 -4.24 11.51
C SER A 24 -5.38 -3.79 10.05
N ASP A 25 -4.55 -4.39 9.19
CA ASP A 25 -4.56 -4.10 7.75
C ASP A 25 -5.95 -4.42 7.15
N LEU A 26 -6.54 -5.56 7.54
CA LEU A 26 -7.86 -5.96 7.04
C LEU A 26 -8.97 -5.01 7.51
N ASP A 27 -8.87 -4.46 8.73
CA ASP A 27 -9.83 -3.49 9.26
C ASP A 27 -9.75 -2.15 8.51
N GLU A 28 -8.55 -1.64 8.28
CA GLU A 28 -8.32 -0.41 7.50
C GLU A 28 -8.84 -0.56 6.06
N LEU A 29 -8.56 -1.70 5.44
CA LEU A 29 -8.99 -1.96 4.07
C LEU A 29 -10.48 -2.14 3.92
N GLU A 30 -11.15 -2.74 4.92
CA GLU A 30 -12.61 -2.78 4.93
C GLU A 30 -13.19 -1.36 5.05
N SER A 31 -12.59 -0.49 5.86
CA SER A 31 -13.00 0.92 5.94
C SER A 31 -12.90 1.59 4.57
N HIS A 32 -11.75 1.49 3.90
CA HIS A 32 -11.56 2.07 2.57
C HIS A 32 -12.50 1.49 1.52
N LEU A 33 -12.75 0.18 1.56
CA LEU A 33 -13.71 -0.45 0.65
C LEU A 33 -15.11 0.15 0.83
N ARG A 34 -15.54 0.38 2.08
CA ARG A 34 -16.86 0.96 2.38
C ARG A 34 -16.94 2.42 1.94
N ASP A 35 -15.90 3.20 2.19
CA ASP A 35 -15.82 4.60 1.77
C ASP A 35 -15.92 4.73 0.24
N ASP A 36 -15.21 3.88 -0.51
CA ASP A 36 -15.25 3.85 -1.98
C ASP A 36 -16.64 3.43 -2.50
N ILE A 37 -17.27 2.45 -1.85
CA ILE A 37 -18.63 2.01 -2.20
C ILE A 37 -19.62 3.15 -1.99
N ASP A 38 -19.54 3.86 -0.87
CA ASP A 38 -20.42 5.00 -0.60
C ASP A 38 -20.17 6.14 -1.60
N ALA A 39 -18.92 6.41 -1.97
CA ALA A 39 -18.60 7.40 -3.00
C ALA A 39 -19.19 7.00 -4.37
N LEU A 40 -19.08 5.72 -4.75
CA LEU A 40 -19.65 5.21 -6.00
C LEU A 40 -21.19 5.21 -6.00
N LYS A 41 -21.82 4.91 -4.87
CA LYS A 41 -23.28 5.01 -4.71
C LYS A 41 -23.76 6.46 -4.85
N ARG A 42 -23.02 7.44 -4.31
CA ARG A 42 -23.35 8.87 -4.45
C ARG A 42 -23.35 9.37 -5.90
N ILE A 43 -22.55 8.77 -6.77
CA ILE A 43 -22.52 9.10 -8.21
C ILE A 43 -23.49 8.24 -9.05
N GLY A 44 -24.36 7.46 -8.39
CA GLY A 44 -25.44 6.72 -9.05
C GLY A 44 -25.13 5.27 -9.41
N CYS A 45 -24.00 4.69 -8.98
CA CYS A 45 -23.77 3.25 -9.16
C CYS A 45 -24.70 2.43 -8.26
N SER A 46 -25.13 1.28 -8.77
CA SER A 46 -25.83 0.28 -7.95
C SER A 46 -24.89 -0.26 -6.85
N GLU A 47 -25.46 -0.76 -5.75
CA GLU A 47 -24.65 -1.30 -4.63
C GLU A 47 -23.76 -2.47 -5.05
N GLU A 48 -24.24 -3.32 -5.94
CA GLU A 48 -23.47 -4.43 -6.51
C GLU A 48 -22.30 -3.94 -7.37
N GLU A 49 -22.56 -2.97 -8.25
CA GLU A 49 -21.54 -2.40 -9.14
C GLU A 49 -20.49 -1.60 -8.36
N ALA A 50 -20.93 -0.83 -7.36
CA ALA A 50 -20.07 -0.08 -6.47
C ALA A 50 -19.10 -1.02 -5.73
N PHE A 51 -19.60 -2.13 -5.19
CA PHE A 51 -18.77 -3.15 -4.54
C PHE A 51 -17.73 -3.73 -5.49
N HIS A 52 -18.12 -4.15 -6.71
CA HIS A 52 -17.19 -4.76 -7.65
C HIS A 52 -16.08 -3.78 -8.08
N LYS A 53 -16.44 -2.53 -8.40
CA LYS A 53 -15.48 -1.49 -8.78
C LYS A 53 -14.51 -1.16 -7.63
N ALA A 54 -15.02 -0.99 -6.41
CA ALA A 54 -14.19 -0.71 -5.25
C ALA A 54 -13.24 -1.89 -4.90
N ALA A 55 -13.77 -3.12 -4.92
CA ALA A 55 -12.98 -4.32 -4.66
C ALA A 55 -11.88 -4.54 -5.71
N GLN A 56 -12.13 -4.23 -6.98
CA GLN A 56 -11.14 -4.29 -8.06
C GLN A 56 -10.01 -3.27 -7.85
N ARG A 57 -10.36 -1.99 -7.58
CA ARG A 57 -9.37 -0.92 -7.33
C ARG A 57 -8.41 -1.26 -6.19
N LEU A 58 -8.95 -1.72 -5.05
CA LEU A 58 -8.15 -2.12 -3.90
C LEU A 58 -7.32 -3.38 -4.18
N GLY A 59 -7.85 -4.33 -4.95
CA GLY A 59 -7.12 -5.53 -5.38
C GLY A 59 -5.90 -5.21 -6.25
N ASP A 60 -6.09 -4.39 -7.28
CA ASP A 60 -5.03 -3.98 -8.22
C ASP A 60 -3.93 -3.17 -7.52
N ALA A 61 -4.31 -2.17 -6.72
CA ALA A 61 -3.35 -1.35 -5.96
C ALA A 61 -2.51 -2.19 -4.99
N ARG A 62 -3.10 -3.19 -4.34
CA ARG A 62 -2.35 -4.07 -3.43
C ARG A 62 -1.49 -5.09 -4.13
N PHE A 63 -1.94 -5.68 -5.24
CA PHE A 63 -1.11 -6.56 -6.05
C PHE A 63 0.16 -5.82 -6.52
N LEU A 64 0.00 -4.58 -6.98
CA LEU A 64 1.12 -3.71 -7.35
C LEU A 64 2.04 -3.40 -6.16
N ARG A 65 1.49 -3.05 -4.99
CA ARG A 65 2.30 -2.78 -3.78
C ARG A 65 3.06 -4.01 -3.30
N GLN A 66 2.45 -5.19 -3.33
CA GLN A 66 3.07 -6.44 -2.89
C GLN A 66 4.22 -6.85 -3.82
N GLU A 67 4.01 -6.78 -5.13
CA GLU A 67 5.07 -7.01 -6.13
C GLU A 67 6.20 -5.96 -5.99
N TYR A 68 5.86 -4.70 -5.70
CA TYR A 68 6.85 -3.66 -5.45
C TYR A 68 7.67 -3.92 -4.18
N LEU A 69 7.04 -4.33 -3.07
CA LEU A 69 7.75 -4.66 -1.83
C LEU A 69 8.65 -5.89 -2.00
N LYS A 70 8.20 -6.89 -2.77
CA LYS A 70 8.96 -8.12 -3.06
C LYS A 70 10.19 -7.85 -3.92
N ASN A 71 10.10 -6.94 -4.89
CA ASN A 71 11.21 -6.64 -5.81
C ASN A 71 12.11 -5.47 -5.36
N ASN A 72 11.63 -4.56 -4.50
CA ASN A 72 12.31 -3.29 -4.23
C ASN A 72 12.64 -3.02 -2.74
N GLY A 73 12.35 -3.95 -1.82
CA GLY A 73 12.65 -3.78 -0.38
C GLY A 73 14.12 -3.47 -0.04
N SER A 74 15.06 -3.83 -0.93
CA SER A 74 16.51 -3.60 -0.78
C SER A 74 17.00 -2.22 -1.23
N ILE A 75 16.25 -1.47 -2.04
CA ILE A 75 16.77 -0.24 -2.70
C ILE A 75 16.58 1.03 -1.85
N LEU A 76 15.57 1.07 -0.96
CA LEU A 76 15.32 2.23 -0.10
C LEU A 76 16.42 2.43 0.98
N TRP A 77 17.07 1.35 1.44
CA TRP A 77 18.20 1.45 2.36
C TRP A 77 19.48 1.91 1.65
N LEU A 78 19.76 1.40 0.45
CA LEU A 78 20.94 1.81 -0.34
C LEU A 78 20.90 3.29 -0.74
N LYS A 79 19.72 3.85 -1.08
CA LYS A 79 19.62 5.28 -1.39
C LYS A 79 19.95 6.17 -0.19
N ARG A 80 19.61 5.76 1.05
CA ARG A 80 19.99 6.52 2.27
C ARG A 80 21.48 6.41 2.61
N ALA A 81 22.10 5.25 2.40
CA ALA A 81 23.52 5.04 2.68
C ALA A 81 24.44 5.85 1.74
N ALA A 82 24.05 6.03 0.47
CA ALA A 82 24.83 6.81 -0.50
C ALA A 82 24.98 8.28 -0.08
N TRP A 83 23.93 8.90 0.46
CA TRP A 83 24.00 10.29 0.95
C TRP A 83 24.89 10.44 2.19
N VAL A 84 24.90 9.45 3.09
CA VAL A 84 25.80 9.46 4.26
C VAL A 84 27.26 9.35 3.83
N SER A 85 27.56 8.50 2.83
CA SER A 85 28.92 8.35 2.31
C SER A 85 29.43 9.63 1.62
N VAL A 86 28.60 10.27 0.78
CA VAL A 86 28.95 11.54 0.13
C VAL A 86 29.17 12.65 1.15
N PHE A 87 28.31 12.75 2.18
CA PHE A 87 28.43 13.76 3.22
C PHE A 87 29.66 13.56 4.11
N PHE A 88 30.00 12.29 4.40
CA PHE A 88 31.19 11.96 5.19
C PHE A 88 32.49 12.23 4.42
N PHE A 89 32.51 11.94 3.11
CA PHE A 89 33.67 12.13 2.25
C PHE A 89 33.99 13.61 2.01
N THR A 90 32.97 14.44 1.80
CA THR A 90 33.16 15.90 1.62
C THR A 90 33.60 16.58 2.92
N PHE A 91 33.05 16.18 4.06
CA PHE A 91 33.42 16.70 5.37
C PHE A 91 34.87 16.33 5.75
N PHE A 92 35.28 15.09 5.48
CA PHE A 92 36.64 14.62 5.74
C PHE A 92 37.69 15.36 4.91
N MET A 93 37.43 15.63 3.62
CA MET A 93 38.36 16.38 2.78
C MET A 93 38.57 17.83 3.25
N MET A 94 37.50 18.48 3.73
CA MET A 94 37.60 19.86 4.24
C MET A 94 38.47 19.97 5.50
N PHE A 95 38.46 18.94 6.37
CA PHE A 95 39.29 18.90 7.58
C PHE A 95 40.79 18.72 7.28
N VAL A 96 41.13 17.90 6.28
CA VAL A 96 42.53 17.64 5.88
C VAL A 96 43.17 18.89 5.27
N GLN A 97 42.41 19.67 4.48
CA GLN A 97 42.91 20.89 3.84
C GLN A 97 43.07 22.09 4.78
N CYS A 98 42.52 22.03 6.00
CA CYS A 98 42.63 23.09 7.01
C CYS A 98 43.72 22.81 8.07
N SER A 99 44.36 21.64 8.01
CA SER A 99 45.41 21.21 8.96
C SER A 99 46.85 21.36 8.42
N VAL A 100 47.02 22.03 7.27
CA VAL A 100 48.32 22.37 6.63
C VAL A 100 48.35 23.87 6.41
#